data_AF-A0A925TEP2-F1
#
_entry.id   AF-A0A925TEP2-F1
#
_cell.length_a   1.000
_cell.length_b   1.000
_cell.length_c   1.000
_cell.angle_alpha   90.00
_cell.angle_beta   90.00
_cell.angle_gamma   90.00
#
_symmetry.space_group_name_H-M   'P 1'
#
loop_
_entity.id
_entity.type
_entity.pdbx_description
1 polymer ?
#
loop_
_entity_poly.entity_id
_entity_poly.type
_entity_poly.pdbx_seq_one_letter_code
_entity_poly.pdbx_strand_id
1 'polypeptide(L)'
;SQTITVVDGSKIIASFVLDAGGIRILPRLQGLGLPATPARSLVFALTGVHKGQLIAISQEPGEILRVPAGDYRIESRFDAGNARAVADVRVKPGFMSAVEIDHAAGLARLAFVGAPDAKVLWRVADDRGNAMSPVEGLSADVVLKPGTYTAIAQTGEETLTAKFVIAAGESRDIILGN
;
A
#
# COMPACT_ATOMS: atom_id res chain seq x y z
N SER A 1 -27.43 18.74 -27.79
CA SER A 1 -28.20 17.62 -28.37
C SER A 1 -28.11 17.73 -29.87
N GLN A 2 -27.52 16.76 -30.58
CA GLN A 2 -27.54 16.74 -32.06
C GLN A 2 -28.66 15.80 -32.52
N THR A 3 -29.57 16.34 -33.34
CA THR A 3 -30.62 15.55 -33.99
C THR A 3 -30.04 14.94 -35.25
N ILE A 4 -30.09 13.61 -35.37
CA ILE A 4 -29.65 12.86 -36.55
C ILE A 4 -30.92 12.33 -37.25
N THR A 5 -31.15 12.74 -38.49
CA THR A 5 -32.22 12.20 -39.33
C THR A 5 -31.68 11.02 -40.12
N VAL A 6 -32.37 9.87 -40.03
CA VAL A 6 -31.92 8.59 -40.59
C VAL A 6 -32.89 8.19 -41.69
N VAL A 7 -32.36 7.89 -42.88
CA VAL A 7 -33.15 7.46 -44.03
C VAL A 7 -33.32 5.93 -43.99
N ASP A 8 -34.52 5.45 -44.32
CA ASP A 8 -34.86 4.02 -44.30
C ASP A 8 -33.88 3.19 -45.15
N GLY A 9 -33.40 2.06 -44.59
CA GLY A 9 -32.34 1.23 -45.16
C GLY A 9 -30.88 1.61 -44.78
N SER A 10 -30.67 2.69 -44.04
CA SER A 10 -29.32 3.12 -43.61
C SER A 10 -28.87 2.42 -42.31
N LYS A 11 -27.73 1.73 -42.34
CA LYS A 11 -27.11 1.16 -41.13
C LYS A 11 -26.29 2.23 -40.43
N ILE A 12 -26.78 2.72 -39.29
CA ILE A 12 -26.01 3.65 -38.44
C ILE A 12 -25.01 2.84 -37.62
N ILE A 13 -23.73 3.18 -37.73
CA ILE A 13 -22.69 2.71 -36.82
C ILE A 13 -22.39 3.86 -35.87
N ALA A 14 -22.87 3.76 -34.63
CA ALA A 14 -22.52 4.69 -33.57
C ALA A 14 -21.32 4.14 -32.79
N SER A 15 -20.21 4.89 -32.78
CA SER A 15 -19.06 4.60 -31.92
C SER A 15 -19.19 5.39 -30.61
N PHE A 16 -19.35 4.69 -29.49
CA PHE A 16 -19.34 5.29 -28.16
C PHE A 16 -17.95 5.12 -27.53
N VAL A 17 -17.36 6.21 -27.02
CA VAL A 17 -16.15 6.14 -26.19
C VAL A 17 -16.58 6.01 -24.74
N LEU A 18 -16.32 4.86 -24.12
CA LEU A 18 -16.61 4.62 -22.73
C LEU A 18 -15.55 5.29 -21.85
N ASP A 19 -15.87 6.43 -21.23
CA ASP A 19 -15.00 7.11 -20.26
C ASP A 19 -15.07 6.47 -18.87
N ALA A 20 -14.91 5.15 -18.82
CA ALA A 20 -14.90 4.37 -17.61
C ALA A 20 -13.95 3.17 -17.78
N GLY A 21 -13.20 2.89 -16.73
CA GLY A 21 -12.35 1.70 -16.62
C GLY A 21 -12.18 1.33 -15.15
N GLY A 22 -11.15 0.55 -14.87
CA GLY A 22 -10.84 0.15 -13.50
C GLY A 22 -9.35 -0.03 -13.26
N ILE A 23 -8.95 0.10 -12.00
CA ILE A 23 -7.60 -0.22 -11.53
C ILE A 23 -7.74 -1.23 -10.39
N ARG A 24 -7.06 -2.37 -10.51
CA ARG A 24 -6.85 -3.32 -9.42
C ARG A 24 -5.43 -3.18 -8.91
N ILE A 25 -5.24 -2.90 -7.62
CA ILE A 25 -3.92 -2.62 -7.05
C ILE A 25 -3.56 -3.72 -6.05
N LEU A 26 -2.40 -4.35 -6.22
CA LEU A 26 -1.87 -5.34 -5.30
C LEU A 26 -0.49 -4.90 -4.78
N PRO A 27 -0.40 -4.35 -3.56
CA PRO A 27 0.88 -4.09 -2.91
C PRO A 27 1.59 -5.40 -2.57
N ARG A 28 2.90 -5.44 -2.79
CA ARG A 28 3.75 -6.59 -2.50
C ARG A 28 5.05 -6.12 -1.88
N LEU A 29 5.68 -6.97 -1.08
CA LEU A 29 7.08 -6.86 -0.72
C LEU A 29 7.89 -7.69 -1.71
N GLN A 30 8.95 -7.09 -2.25
CA GLN A 30 9.84 -7.76 -3.20
C GLN A 30 10.33 -9.09 -2.61
N GLY A 31 10.05 -10.22 -3.27
CA GLY A 31 10.47 -11.56 -2.81
C GLY A 31 9.62 -12.18 -1.69
N LEU A 32 8.71 -11.44 -1.04
CA LEU A 32 7.85 -11.93 0.05
C LEU A 32 6.36 -11.93 -0.29
N GLY A 33 5.93 -11.21 -1.33
CA GLY A 33 4.51 -11.13 -1.73
C GLY A 33 3.70 -10.16 -0.87
N LEU A 34 2.38 -10.34 -0.79
CA LEU A 34 1.51 -9.49 0.03
C LEU A 34 1.66 -9.85 1.51
N PRO A 35 2.13 -8.94 2.40
CA PRO A 35 2.17 -9.18 3.83
C PRO A 35 0.77 -9.01 4.45
N ALA A 36 0.58 -9.53 5.66
CA ALA A 36 -0.67 -9.36 6.41
C ALA A 36 -0.89 -7.91 6.91
N THR A 37 0.15 -7.08 6.90
CA THR A 37 0.08 -5.68 7.29
C THR A 37 -0.86 -4.90 6.35
N PRO A 38 -1.83 -4.14 6.89
CA PRO A 38 -2.70 -3.28 6.08
C PRO A 38 -1.91 -2.30 5.22
N ALA A 39 -2.41 -2.09 4.00
CA ALA A 39 -1.82 -1.18 3.04
C ALA A 39 -2.88 -0.22 2.51
N ARG A 40 -2.44 1.02 2.24
CA ARG A 40 -3.26 2.05 1.62
C ARG A 40 -2.68 2.43 0.26
N SER A 41 -3.56 2.56 -0.72
CA SER A 41 -3.22 3.03 -2.07
C SER A 41 -3.99 4.30 -2.40
N LEU A 42 -3.30 5.29 -2.94
CA LEU A 42 -3.87 6.56 -3.40
C LEU A 42 -3.65 6.68 -4.90
N VAL A 43 -4.70 7.01 -5.66
CA VAL A 43 -4.65 7.11 -7.12
C VAL A 43 -4.83 8.56 -7.54
N PHE A 44 -3.81 9.15 -8.15
CA PHE A 44 -3.80 10.53 -8.63
C PHE A 44 -3.85 10.58 -10.16
N ALA A 45 -4.62 11.49 -10.74
CA ALA A 45 -4.61 11.70 -12.19
C ALA A 45 -3.31 12.41 -12.62
N LEU A 46 -2.67 11.92 -13.69
CA LEU A 46 -1.47 12.53 -14.28
C LEU A 46 -1.79 13.47 -15.44
N THR A 47 -2.96 13.32 -16.04
CA THR A 47 -3.37 14.03 -17.27
C THR A 47 -4.81 14.54 -17.16
N GLY A 48 -5.21 15.38 -18.11
CA GLY A 48 -6.58 15.88 -18.23
C GLY A 48 -6.95 16.94 -17.19
N VAL A 49 -8.25 17.21 -17.08
CA VAL A 49 -8.81 18.27 -16.21
C VAL A 49 -8.61 18.02 -14.72
N HIS A 50 -8.42 16.76 -14.33
CA HIS A 50 -8.17 16.37 -12.94
C HIS A 50 -6.69 16.17 -12.62
N LYS A 51 -5.76 16.61 -13.48
CA LYS A 51 -4.32 16.45 -13.26
C LYS A 51 -3.91 16.90 -11.84
N GLY A 52 -3.21 16.01 -11.13
CA GLY A 52 -2.75 16.20 -9.75
C GLY A 52 -3.79 15.91 -8.67
N GLN A 53 -5.06 15.71 -9.02
CA GLN A 53 -6.13 15.44 -8.06
C GLN A 53 -6.15 13.96 -7.66
N LEU A 54 -6.53 13.71 -6.41
CA LEU A 54 -6.80 12.37 -5.88
C LEU A 54 -8.15 11.89 -6.43
N ILE A 55 -8.13 10.78 -7.15
CA ILE A 55 -9.30 10.21 -7.84
C ILE A 55 -9.91 9.07 -7.04
N ALA A 56 -9.07 8.25 -6.40
CA ALA A 56 -9.52 7.10 -5.63
C ALA A 56 -8.55 6.75 -4.50
N ILE A 57 -9.08 6.07 -3.48
CA ILE A 57 -8.33 5.51 -2.34
C ILE A 57 -8.79 4.06 -2.18
N SER A 58 -7.86 3.16 -1.87
CA SER A 58 -8.19 1.80 -1.41
C SER A 58 -7.38 1.46 -0.16
N GLN A 59 -8.01 0.71 0.74
CA GLN A 59 -7.37 0.06 1.90
C GLN A 59 -7.42 -1.47 1.78
N GLU A 60 -8.02 -1.99 0.70
CA GLU A 60 -8.22 -3.42 0.48
C GLU A 60 -7.35 -3.88 -0.69
N PRO A 61 -6.26 -4.62 -0.43
CA PRO A 61 -5.42 -5.17 -1.49
C PRO A 61 -6.25 -5.98 -2.49
N GLY A 62 -6.16 -5.63 -3.77
CA GLY A 62 -6.89 -6.29 -4.85
C GLY A 62 -8.32 -5.78 -5.10
N GLU A 63 -8.78 -4.76 -4.37
CA GLU A 63 -10.02 -4.05 -4.72
C GLU A 63 -9.93 -3.45 -6.13
N ILE A 64 -11.05 -3.47 -6.84
CA ILE A 64 -11.19 -2.84 -8.16
C ILE A 64 -11.77 -1.44 -7.99
N LEU A 65 -10.92 -0.43 -8.17
CA LEU A 65 -11.29 0.97 -8.15
C LEU A 65 -11.82 1.41 -9.51
N ARG A 66 -13.01 2.03 -9.53
CA ARG A 66 -13.57 2.61 -10.76
C ARG A 66 -12.95 3.97 -11.00
N VAL A 67 -12.40 4.17 -12.19
CA VAL A 67 -11.81 5.44 -12.61
C VAL A 67 -12.16 5.73 -14.08
N PRO A 68 -12.16 7.00 -14.52
CA PRO A 68 -12.23 7.33 -15.93
C PRO A 68 -11.08 6.71 -16.76
N ALA A 69 -11.14 6.81 -18.07
CA ALA A 69 -9.98 6.45 -18.89
C ALA A 69 -8.90 7.53 -18.73
N GLY A 70 -7.62 7.13 -18.62
CA GLY A 70 -6.54 8.10 -18.43
C GLY A 70 -5.25 7.52 -17.85
N ASP A 71 -4.30 8.42 -17.60
CA ASP A 71 -3.01 8.11 -16.97
C ASP A 71 -3.05 8.50 -15.49
N TYR A 72 -2.58 7.59 -14.63
CA TYR A 72 -2.65 7.72 -13.17
C TYR A 72 -1.33 7.38 -12.52
N ARG A 73 -1.04 8.06 -11.40
CA ARG A 73 0.01 7.70 -10.45
C ARG A 73 -0.62 7.06 -9.23
N ILE A 74 -0.14 5.88 -8.87
CA ILE A 74 -0.53 5.15 -7.67
C ILE A 74 0.57 5.33 -6.63
N GLU A 75 0.22 5.83 -5.46
CA GLU A 75 1.09 5.83 -4.28
C GLU A 75 0.60 4.78 -3.29
N SER A 76 1.42 3.77 -3.02
CA SER A 76 1.12 2.68 -2.08
C SER A 76 2.01 2.78 -0.84
N ARG A 77 1.43 2.54 0.34
CA ARG A 77 2.13 2.53 1.64
C ARG A 77 1.54 1.47 2.56
N PHE A 78 2.37 0.90 3.42
CA PHE A 78 1.91 0.06 4.53
C PHE A 78 1.70 0.93 5.77
N ASP A 79 0.64 0.63 6.54
CA ASP A 79 0.24 1.47 7.67
C ASP A 79 1.25 1.38 8.84
N ALA A 80 1.76 0.18 9.12
CA ALA A 80 2.82 -0.05 10.09
C ALA A 80 4.20 -0.04 9.39
N GLY A 81 4.92 1.08 9.54
CA GLY A 81 6.29 1.24 9.06
C GLY A 81 6.48 2.47 8.16
N ASN A 82 7.48 2.42 7.28
CA ASN A 82 7.86 3.55 6.40
C ASN A 82 7.96 3.18 4.92
N ALA A 83 7.60 1.96 4.55
CA ALA A 83 7.63 1.49 3.17
C ALA A 83 6.60 2.24 2.32
N ARG A 84 7.08 2.75 1.17
CA ARG A 84 6.25 3.40 0.16
C ARG A 84 6.77 3.01 -1.22
N ALA A 85 5.86 2.84 -2.15
CA ALA A 85 6.16 2.61 -3.55
C ALA A 85 5.21 3.43 -4.43
N VAL A 86 5.68 3.76 -5.63
CA VAL A 86 4.95 4.57 -6.61
C VAL A 86 4.98 3.86 -7.94
N ALA A 87 3.85 3.81 -8.63
CA ALA A 87 3.73 3.24 -9.97
C ALA A 87 2.80 4.08 -10.82
N ASP A 88 3.08 4.21 -12.11
CA ASP A 88 2.20 4.86 -13.07
C ASP A 88 1.43 3.80 -13.88
N VAL A 89 0.16 4.06 -14.18
CA VAL A 89 -0.71 3.15 -14.94
C VAL A 89 -1.57 3.91 -15.94
N ARG A 90 -1.78 3.31 -17.11
CA ARG A 90 -2.71 3.78 -18.13
C ARG A 90 -3.95 2.92 -18.18
N VAL A 91 -5.12 3.52 -17.97
CA VAL A 91 -6.43 2.88 -18.09
C VAL A 91 -7.03 3.20 -19.45
N LYS A 92 -7.32 2.16 -20.24
CA LYS A 92 -8.01 2.29 -21.52
C LYS A 92 -9.54 2.30 -21.32
N PRO A 93 -10.30 3.00 -22.19
CA PRO A 93 -11.78 2.95 -22.22
C PRO A 93 -12.34 1.52 -22.15
N GLY A 94 -13.13 1.21 -21.12
CA GLY A 94 -13.76 -0.09 -20.91
C GLY A 94 -12.85 -1.19 -20.37
N PHE A 95 -11.58 -0.91 -20.08
CA PHE A 95 -10.64 -1.91 -19.57
C PHE A 95 -10.32 -1.71 -18.09
N MET A 96 -10.03 -2.83 -17.42
CA MET A 96 -9.39 -2.85 -16.12
C MET A 96 -7.89 -3.04 -16.30
N SER A 97 -7.08 -2.25 -15.58
CA SER A 97 -5.64 -2.43 -15.46
C SER A 97 -5.31 -3.05 -14.10
N ALA A 98 -4.60 -4.17 -14.09
CA ALA A 98 -4.08 -4.77 -12.87
C ALA A 98 -2.64 -4.31 -12.65
N VAL A 99 -2.36 -3.77 -11.46
CA VAL A 99 -1.05 -3.25 -11.07
C VAL A 99 -0.59 -3.97 -9.82
N GLU A 100 0.53 -4.68 -9.94
CA GLU A 100 1.26 -5.19 -8.80
C GLU A 100 2.39 -4.21 -8.47
N ILE A 101 2.46 -3.77 -7.22
CA ILE A 101 3.45 -2.78 -6.78
C ILE A 101 4.39 -3.45 -5.81
N ASP A 102 5.60 -3.75 -6.27
CA ASP A 102 6.67 -4.28 -5.43
C ASP A 102 7.33 -3.15 -4.64
N HIS A 103 7.23 -3.22 -3.32
CA HIS A 103 7.96 -2.38 -2.39
C HIS A 103 9.34 -2.98 -2.13
N ALA A 104 10.38 -2.18 -2.35
CA ALA A 104 11.74 -2.49 -1.90
C ALA A 104 11.84 -2.27 -0.38
N ALA A 105 11.31 -3.22 0.39
CA ALA A 105 11.21 -3.19 1.84
C ALA A 105 11.31 -4.61 2.42
N GLY A 106 11.65 -4.70 3.70
CA GLY A 106 11.62 -5.93 4.48
C GLY A 106 10.49 -5.94 5.51
N LEU A 107 10.21 -7.11 6.05
CA LEU A 107 9.19 -7.35 7.07
C LEU A 107 9.85 -7.64 8.43
N ALA A 108 9.69 -6.74 9.39
CA ALA A 108 10.08 -7.00 10.78
C ALA A 108 8.89 -7.59 11.53
N ARG A 109 9.06 -8.80 12.06
CA ARG A 109 8.07 -9.49 12.89
C ARG A 109 8.45 -9.35 14.34
N LEU A 110 7.69 -8.54 15.06
CA LEU A 110 7.91 -8.25 16.47
C LEU A 110 7.15 -9.27 17.31
N ALA A 111 7.80 -9.82 18.34
CA ALA A 111 7.16 -10.73 19.27
C ALA A 111 7.65 -10.50 20.71
N PHE A 112 6.72 -10.47 21.65
CA PHE A 112 7.01 -10.38 23.08
C PHE A 112 6.81 -11.75 23.75
N VAL A 113 7.80 -12.22 24.52
CA VAL A 113 7.80 -13.59 25.09
C VAL A 113 7.89 -13.66 26.62
N GLY A 114 7.69 -12.54 27.34
CA GLY A 114 7.79 -12.54 28.81
C GLY A 114 6.50 -12.93 29.56
N ALA A 115 5.33 -12.53 29.05
CA ALA A 115 4.04 -12.81 29.67
C ALA A 115 2.91 -12.84 28.62
N PRO A 116 2.09 -13.92 28.54
CA PRO A 116 1.05 -14.08 27.52
C PRO A 116 -0.12 -13.09 27.60
N ASP A 117 -0.25 -12.33 28.68
CA ASP A 117 -1.31 -11.34 28.91
C ASP A 117 -0.76 -9.91 28.99
N ALA A 118 0.52 -9.72 28.68
CA ALA A 118 1.15 -8.40 28.67
C ALA A 118 0.51 -7.48 27.63
N LYS A 119 0.22 -6.25 28.05
CA LYS A 119 -0.10 -5.14 27.14
C LYS A 119 1.21 -4.53 26.66
N VAL A 120 1.63 -4.91 25.46
CA VAL A 120 2.87 -4.44 24.84
C VAL A 120 2.58 -3.31 23.88
N LEU A 121 3.27 -2.18 24.05
CA LEU A 121 3.34 -1.11 23.07
C LEU A 121 4.68 -1.19 22.33
N TRP A 122 4.63 -1.46 21.03
CA TRP A 122 5.81 -1.48 20.17
C TRP A 122 6.07 -0.10 19.59
N ARG A 123 7.34 0.30 19.64
CA ARG A 123 7.86 1.46 18.92
C ARG A 123 9.06 1.01 18.11
N VAL A 124 9.10 1.40 16.83
CA VAL A 124 10.26 1.19 15.96
C VAL A 124 10.77 2.56 15.53
N ALA A 125 12.07 2.78 15.61
CA ALA A 125 12.70 4.00 15.13
C ALA A 125 13.90 3.68 14.23
N ASP A 126 14.12 4.50 13.21
CA ASP A 126 15.35 4.44 12.41
C ASP A 126 16.55 5.01 13.18
N ASP A 127 17.75 4.90 12.59
CA ASP A 127 19.01 5.39 13.16
C ASP A 127 19.07 6.91 13.38
N ARG A 128 18.15 7.68 12.77
CA ARG A 128 18.01 9.13 12.94
C ARG A 128 16.99 9.49 14.02
N GLY A 129 16.35 8.49 14.64
CA GLY A 129 15.32 8.69 15.66
C GLY A 129 13.94 8.99 15.08
N ASN A 130 13.72 8.82 13.78
CA ASN A 130 12.37 8.93 13.21
C ASN A 130 11.58 7.70 13.64
N ALA A 131 10.54 7.92 14.45
CA ALA A 131 9.67 6.86 14.93
C ALA A 131 8.60 6.49 13.88
N MET A 132 8.33 5.20 13.76
CA MET A 132 7.17 4.67 13.05
C MET A 132 5.92 4.81 13.92
N SER A 133 4.74 4.66 13.31
CA SER A 133 3.48 4.53 14.06
C SER A 133 3.60 3.39 15.08
N PRO A 134 3.21 3.61 16.35
CA PRO A 134 3.25 2.56 17.36
C PRO A 134 2.20 1.50 17.05
N VAL A 135 2.46 0.26 17.50
CA VAL A 135 1.55 -0.87 17.35
C VAL A 135 1.39 -1.57 18.69
N GLU A 136 0.17 -1.93 19.05
CA GLU A 136 -0.14 -2.64 20.29
C GLU A 136 -0.28 -4.15 20.06
N GLY A 137 0.10 -4.94 21.05
CA GLY A 137 -0.10 -6.38 21.09
C GLY A 137 1.18 -7.18 21.26
N LEU A 138 1.04 -8.45 21.63
CA LEU A 138 2.16 -9.37 21.85
C LEU A 138 2.97 -9.63 20.58
N SER A 139 2.37 -9.42 19.41
CA SER A 139 3.05 -9.52 18.12
C SER A 139 2.58 -8.43 17.18
N ALA A 140 3.48 -8.00 16.30
CA ALA A 140 3.18 -6.98 15.29
C ALA A 140 4.10 -7.15 14.08
N ASP A 141 3.56 -6.86 12.90
CA ASP A 141 4.31 -6.83 11.65
C ASP A 141 4.54 -5.39 11.22
N VAL A 142 5.81 -5.02 10.98
CA VAL A 142 6.20 -3.67 10.54
C VAL A 142 6.98 -3.77 9.24
N VAL A 143 6.52 -3.05 8.21
CA VAL A 143 7.15 -3.04 6.90
C VAL A 143 8.11 -1.86 6.77
N LEU A 144 9.40 -2.18 6.65
CA LEU A 144 10.48 -1.20 6.76
C LEU A 144 11.30 -1.13 5.48
N LYS A 145 11.65 0.09 5.07
CA LYS A 145 12.70 0.30 4.07
C LYS A 145 14.03 -0.27 4.57
N PRO A 146 14.94 -0.66 3.65
CA PRO A 146 16.26 -1.12 4.04
C PRO A 146 16.97 -0.12 4.94
N GLY A 147 17.54 -0.61 6.05
CA GLY A 147 18.18 0.26 7.02
C GLY A 147 18.43 -0.39 8.37
N THR A 148 18.93 0.43 9.29
CA THR A 148 19.16 0.06 10.70
C THR A 148 18.08 0.67 11.56
N TYR A 149 17.53 -0.13 12.48
CA TYR A 149 16.41 0.23 13.31
C TYR A 149 16.60 -0.22 14.75
N THR A 150 15.83 0.37 15.65
CA THR A 150 15.68 -0.02 17.04
C THR A 150 14.23 -0.34 17.31
N ALA A 151 13.93 -1.57 17.72
CA ALA A 151 12.63 -1.99 18.24
C ALA A 151 12.61 -1.81 19.76
N ILE A 152 11.52 -1.27 20.27
CA ILE A 152 11.29 -1.03 21.68
C ILE A 152 9.95 -1.67 22.03
N ALA A 153 9.96 -2.59 23.00
CA ALA A 153 8.75 -3.16 23.60
C ALA A 153 8.57 -2.52 24.98
N GLN A 154 7.44 -1.85 25.18
CA GLN A 154 7.08 -1.26 26.47
C GLN A 154 5.91 -2.02 27.09
N THR A 155 6.08 -2.45 28.35
CA THR A 155 5.07 -3.20 29.13
C THR A 155 5.00 -2.63 30.55
N GLY A 156 4.00 -1.80 30.83
CA GLY A 156 3.93 -1.07 32.10
C GLY A 156 5.15 -0.15 32.28
N GLU A 157 5.96 -0.43 33.30
CA GLU A 157 7.22 0.28 33.58
C GLU A 157 8.45 -0.34 32.89
N GLU A 158 8.33 -1.58 32.41
CA GLU A 158 9.43 -2.27 31.74
C GLU A 158 9.57 -1.81 30.29
N THR A 159 10.81 -1.62 29.85
CA THR A 159 11.13 -1.32 28.46
C THR A 159 12.30 -2.18 28.02
N LEU A 160 12.07 -2.98 26.98
CA LEU A 160 13.09 -3.80 26.34
C LEU A 160 13.40 -3.21 24.97
N THR A 161 14.65 -3.37 24.51
CA THR A 161 15.11 -2.79 23.26
C THR A 161 16.01 -3.75 22.50
N ALA A 162 15.85 -3.82 21.17
CA ALA A 162 16.75 -4.53 20.27
C ALA A 162 17.08 -3.69 19.04
N LYS A 163 18.36 -3.63 18.68
CA LYS A 163 18.83 -3.03 17.43
C LYS A 163 18.95 -4.09 16.35
N PHE A 164 18.50 -3.79 15.14
CA PHE A 164 18.55 -4.70 14.01
C PHE A 164 18.77 -3.98 12.68
N VAL A 165 19.18 -4.73 11.67
CA VAL A 165 19.27 -4.28 10.28
C VAL A 165 18.25 -5.09 9.48
N ILE A 166 17.61 -4.46 8.50
CA ILE A 166 16.69 -5.15 7.60
C ILE A 166 16.98 -4.74 6.16
N ALA A 167 16.98 -5.70 5.25
CA ALA A 167 17.15 -5.53 3.81
C ALA A 167 15.80 -5.67 3.07
N ALA A 168 15.77 -5.28 1.80
CA ALA A 168 14.60 -5.49 0.95
C ALA A 168 14.40 -7.00 0.71
N GLY A 169 13.17 -7.47 0.83
CA GLY A 169 12.83 -8.89 0.70
C GLY A 169 13.28 -9.78 1.85
N GLU A 170 13.79 -9.19 2.93
CA GLU A 170 14.09 -9.92 4.17
C GLU A 170 12.85 -9.96 5.07
N SER A 171 12.59 -11.12 5.68
CA SER A 171 11.72 -11.23 6.85
C SER A 171 12.59 -11.50 8.07
N ARG A 172 12.45 -10.70 9.13
CA ARG A 172 13.29 -10.79 10.33
C ARG A 172 12.47 -10.81 11.59
N ASP A 173 12.69 -11.83 12.42
CA ASP A 173 12.04 -11.96 13.72
C ASP A 173 12.82 -11.18 14.79
N ILE A 174 12.11 -10.34 15.55
CA ILE A 174 12.64 -9.53 16.64
C ILE A 174 11.87 -9.90 17.91
N ILE A 175 12.52 -10.69 18.76
CA ILE A 175 11.93 -11.25 19.97
C ILE A 175 12.48 -10.48 21.18
N LEU A 176 11.58 -9.93 22.00
CA LEU A 176 11.90 -9.27 23.26
C LEU A 176 11.10 -9.91 24.40
N GLY A 177 11.72 -10.04 25.57
CA GLY A 177 11.13 -10.73 26.71
C GLY A 177 12.09 -11.79 27.23
N ASN A 178 12.01 -12.05 28.54
CA ASN A 178 12.80 -13.07 29.22
C ASN A 178 11.96 -14.30 29.53
#